data_AF-A0A2B7YQ93-F1
#
_entry.id   AF-A0A2B7YQ93-F1
#
_cell.length_a   1.000
_cell.length_b   1.000
_cell.length_c   1.000
_cell.angle_alpha   90.00
_cell.angle_beta   90.00
_cell.angle_gamma   90.00
#
_symmetry.space_group_name_H-M   'P 1'
#
loop_
_entity.id
_entity.type
_entity.pdbx_description
1 polymer ?
#
loop_
_entity_poly.entity_id
_entity_poly.type
_entity_poly.pdbx_seq_one_letter_code
_entity_poly.pdbx_strand_id
1 'polypeptide(L)'
;MPIFFQPMQPTEFKMGWDIPEFDVHGLIAPNSAGEYCHSVSRRLGNCLCEATQKHTNSLLFPPTGWYSENETGPCEYVKTPEHHYDWFTIDIYGIRGVPHLVALSMHMCHEDSHILRSELMILTLMTRWNLRKKEWLFHVMVPVLLVSIRAHELRVIEAYYDDDKKELVVRYSAPFPIRPTDSQKIQQQNIDEVIRWICSKPVGDTTNFEFLKGK
;
A
#
# COMPACT_ATOMS: atom_id res chain seq x y z
N MET A 1 2.95 -0.51 16.43
CA MET A 1 1.65 0.01 15.97
C MET A 1 1.90 1.20 15.05
N PRO A 2 1.18 1.33 13.92
CA PRO A 2 1.24 2.49 13.03
C PRO A 2 0.85 3.76 13.80
N ILE A 3 1.60 4.85 13.61
CA ILE A 3 1.46 6.09 14.41
C ILE A 3 0.82 7.22 13.62
N PHE A 4 0.81 7.13 12.30
CA PHE A 4 0.29 8.17 11.42
C PHE A 4 -0.98 7.77 10.67
N PHE A 5 -1.29 6.48 10.62
CA PHE A 5 -2.50 5.97 10.02
C PHE A 5 -3.31 5.20 11.05
N GLN A 6 -4.58 5.57 11.21
CA GLN A 6 -5.52 4.80 12.01
C GLN A 6 -6.49 4.09 11.07
N PRO A 7 -6.53 2.74 11.07
CA PRO A 7 -7.46 2.01 10.22
C PRO A 7 -8.88 2.40 10.62
N MET A 8 -9.76 2.47 9.64
CA MET A 8 -11.18 2.76 9.87
C MET A 8 -11.75 1.80 10.93
N GLN A 9 -12.68 2.26 11.77
CA GLN A 9 -13.26 1.38 12.78
C GLN A 9 -14.18 0.33 12.13
N PRO A 10 -14.25 -0.91 12.64
CA PRO A 10 -15.08 -1.95 12.04
C PRO A 10 -16.56 -1.57 11.92
N THR A 11 -17.07 -0.78 12.88
CA THR A 11 -18.45 -0.30 12.90
C THR A 11 -18.71 0.72 11.79
N GLU A 12 -17.81 1.69 11.62
CA GLU A 12 -17.86 2.69 10.54
C GLU A 12 -17.79 2.02 9.16
N PHE A 13 -16.89 1.04 9.03
CA PHE A 13 -16.74 0.25 7.81
C PHE A 13 -18.02 -0.51 7.43
N LYS A 14 -18.61 -1.24 8.38
CA LYS A 14 -19.83 -2.04 8.13
C LYS A 14 -21.10 -1.21 7.86
N MET A 15 -21.18 0.02 8.37
CA MET A 15 -22.36 0.87 8.21
C MET A 15 -22.39 1.62 6.87
N GLY A 16 -21.23 1.84 6.24
CA GLY A 16 -21.12 2.69 5.04
C GLY A 16 -20.71 1.96 3.75
N TRP A 17 -20.09 0.78 3.88
CA TRP A 17 -19.35 0.14 2.78
C TRP A 17 -20.00 -1.20 2.45
N ASP A 18 -20.57 -1.27 1.25
CA ASP A 18 -21.05 -2.52 0.68
C ASP A 18 -19.92 -3.03 -0.20
N ILE A 19 -19.16 -4.00 0.32
CA ILE A 19 -17.96 -4.50 -0.34
C ILE A 19 -18.35 -5.80 -1.02
N PRO A 20 -18.15 -5.92 -2.34
CA PRO A 20 -18.37 -7.17 -3.04
C PRO A 20 -17.60 -8.31 -2.38
N GLU A 21 -18.19 -9.49 -2.40
CA GLU A 21 -17.51 -10.69 -1.94
C GLU A 21 -16.16 -10.85 -2.64
N PHE A 22 -15.11 -10.97 -1.84
CA PHE A 22 -13.76 -11.17 -2.31
C PHE A 22 -13.41 -12.65 -2.28
N ASP A 23 -12.89 -13.14 -3.40
CA ASP A 23 -12.45 -14.52 -3.53
C ASP A 23 -11.35 -14.71 -4.58
N VAL A 24 -10.34 -15.52 -4.26
CA VAL A 24 -9.29 -16.00 -5.16
C VAL A 24 -9.41 -17.48 -5.59
N HIS A 25 -10.47 -18.22 -5.23
CA HIS A 25 -10.61 -19.63 -5.66
C HIS A 25 -10.76 -19.78 -7.20
N GLY A 26 -11.23 -18.75 -7.90
CA GLY A 26 -11.44 -18.76 -9.35
C GLY A 26 -10.25 -18.29 -10.20
N LEU A 27 -9.03 -18.25 -9.65
CA LEU A 27 -7.85 -17.81 -10.39
C LEU A 27 -7.37 -18.88 -11.39
N ILE A 28 -6.97 -18.45 -12.59
CA ILE A 28 -6.58 -19.33 -13.70
C ILE A 28 -5.22 -19.98 -13.45
N ALA A 29 -4.22 -19.22 -12.96
CA ALA A 29 -2.94 -19.76 -12.51
C ALA A 29 -2.58 -19.25 -11.10
N PRO A 30 -3.13 -19.85 -10.03
CA PRO A 30 -2.87 -19.40 -8.65
C PRO A 30 -1.41 -19.53 -8.23
N ASN A 31 -0.60 -20.32 -8.94
CA ASN A 31 0.82 -20.51 -8.68
C ASN A 31 1.72 -19.50 -9.42
N SER A 32 1.18 -18.71 -10.35
CA SER A 32 1.92 -17.64 -11.01
C SER A 32 1.83 -16.37 -10.14
N ALA A 33 2.95 -15.92 -9.57
CA ALA A 33 2.97 -14.72 -8.75
C ALA A 33 2.43 -13.49 -9.49
N GLY A 34 2.80 -13.32 -10.76
CA GLY A 34 2.32 -12.22 -11.60
C GLY A 34 0.81 -12.26 -11.84
N GLU A 35 0.28 -13.40 -12.29
CA GLU A 35 -1.17 -13.53 -12.54
C GLU A 35 -1.99 -13.40 -11.25
N TYR A 36 -1.46 -13.94 -10.15
CA TYR A 36 -2.05 -13.80 -8.83
C TYR A 36 -2.13 -12.33 -8.41
N CYS A 37 -1.00 -11.62 -8.41
CA CYS A 37 -0.94 -10.21 -8.01
C CYS A 37 -1.85 -9.34 -8.87
N HIS A 38 -1.84 -9.52 -10.20
CA HIS A 38 -2.73 -8.80 -11.12
C HIS A 38 -4.20 -9.06 -10.81
N SER A 39 -4.57 -10.30 -10.54
CA SER A 39 -5.96 -10.65 -10.26
C SER A 39 -6.44 -10.12 -8.92
N VAL A 40 -5.61 -10.19 -7.87
CA VAL A 40 -5.89 -9.60 -6.56
C VAL A 40 -5.98 -8.09 -6.67
N SER A 41 -5.03 -7.43 -7.34
CA SER A 41 -5.05 -5.99 -7.57
C SER A 41 -6.34 -5.55 -8.25
N ARG A 42 -6.77 -6.23 -9.32
CA ARG A 42 -8.02 -5.91 -10.02
C ARG A 42 -9.25 -6.07 -9.13
N ARG A 43 -9.31 -7.16 -8.34
CA ARG A 43 -10.43 -7.40 -7.41
C ARG A 43 -10.47 -6.38 -6.28
N LEU A 44 -9.31 -6.09 -5.69
CA LEU A 44 -9.17 -5.05 -4.67
C LEU A 44 -9.56 -3.68 -5.23
N GLY A 45 -9.15 -3.36 -6.46
CA GLY A 45 -9.54 -2.15 -7.18
C GLY A 45 -11.06 -2.04 -7.33
N ASN A 46 -11.75 -3.12 -7.70
CA ASN A 46 -13.21 -3.14 -7.76
C ASN A 46 -13.85 -2.88 -6.39
N CYS A 47 -13.37 -3.55 -5.34
CA CYS A 47 -13.82 -3.28 -3.97
C CYS A 47 -13.61 -1.82 -3.61
N LEU A 48 -12.46 -1.23 -3.95
CA LEU A 48 -12.12 0.17 -3.66
C LEU A 48 -12.92 1.18 -4.50
N CYS A 49 -13.26 0.90 -5.75
CA CYS A 49 -14.05 1.82 -6.56
C CYS A 49 -15.46 2.04 -5.98
N GLU A 50 -16.14 0.96 -5.57
CA GLU A 50 -17.49 1.05 -4.97
C GLU A 50 -17.47 1.75 -3.61
N ALA A 51 -16.38 1.53 -2.89
CA ALA A 51 -16.03 2.02 -1.58
C ALA A 51 -15.68 3.53 -1.59
N THR A 52 -14.84 3.98 -2.54
CA THR A 52 -14.38 5.38 -2.68
C THR A 52 -15.42 6.32 -3.29
N GLN A 53 -16.39 5.82 -4.06
CA GLN A 53 -17.51 6.64 -4.57
C GLN A 53 -18.32 7.34 -3.45
N LYS A 54 -18.21 6.88 -2.19
CA LYS A 54 -18.91 7.46 -1.03
C LYS A 54 -18.08 8.44 -0.21
N HIS A 55 -16.76 8.49 -0.39
CA HIS A 55 -15.87 9.36 0.38
C HIS A 55 -15.02 10.24 -0.53
N THR A 56 -15.30 11.54 -0.49
CA THR A 56 -14.58 12.63 -1.16
C THR A 56 -13.21 12.86 -0.55
N ASN A 57 -12.31 11.89 -0.69
CA ASN A 57 -10.89 12.16 -0.58
C ASN A 57 -10.40 12.68 -1.94
N SER A 58 -9.81 13.87 -1.89
CA SER A 58 -9.30 14.65 -3.02
C SER A 58 -8.60 13.80 -4.07
N LEU A 59 -8.95 14.05 -5.33
CA LEU A 59 -8.42 13.41 -6.52
C LEU A 59 -6.89 13.26 -6.47
N LEU A 60 -6.53 11.99 -6.44
CA LEU A 60 -5.30 11.34 -6.85
C LEU A 60 -4.74 12.06 -8.08
N PHE A 61 -3.56 12.65 -7.96
CA PHE A 61 -2.75 12.87 -9.15
C PHE A 61 -2.21 11.50 -9.53
N PRO A 62 -2.53 10.94 -10.71
CA PRO A 62 -1.61 9.99 -11.30
C PRO A 62 -0.34 10.81 -11.53
N PRO A 63 0.79 10.51 -10.89
CA PRO A 63 2.01 11.05 -11.42
C PRO A 63 2.16 10.40 -12.78
N THR A 64 1.93 11.18 -13.83
CA THR A 64 2.34 10.80 -15.18
C THR A 64 3.82 10.41 -15.10
N GLY A 65 4.10 9.12 -15.28
CA GLY A 65 5.47 8.57 -15.28
C GLY A 65 6.03 8.13 -13.91
N TRP A 66 5.30 7.33 -13.12
CA TRP A 66 5.98 6.54 -12.08
C TRP A 66 6.58 5.25 -12.64
N TYR A 67 7.87 5.15 -12.39
CA TYR A 67 8.84 4.25 -13.02
C TYR A 67 8.70 2.83 -12.49
N SER A 68 8.38 1.88 -13.37
CA SER A 68 8.86 0.52 -13.18
C SER A 68 10.36 0.48 -13.50
N GLU A 69 11.13 -0.44 -12.92
CA GLU A 69 12.53 -0.66 -13.32
C GLU A 69 12.67 -1.00 -14.83
N ASN A 70 11.55 -1.29 -15.52
CA ASN A 70 11.50 -1.70 -16.92
C ASN A 70 11.40 -0.54 -17.94
N GLU A 71 11.27 0.73 -17.53
CA GLU A 71 11.04 1.84 -18.48
C GLU A 71 12.26 2.77 -18.74
N THR A 72 13.41 2.58 -18.10
CA THR A 72 14.59 3.48 -18.27
C THR A 72 15.85 2.83 -18.88
N GLY A 73 15.74 1.61 -19.40
CA GLY A 73 16.82 1.00 -20.16
C GLY A 73 16.28 -0.04 -21.12
N PRO A 74 17.03 -0.42 -22.17
CA PRO A 74 16.71 -1.66 -22.87
C PRO A 74 16.63 -2.72 -21.79
N CYS A 75 15.44 -3.26 -21.59
CA CYS A 75 15.25 -4.50 -20.85
C CYS A 75 16.28 -5.45 -21.45
N GLU A 76 17.35 -5.76 -20.71
CA GLU A 76 17.94 -7.06 -20.89
C GLU A 76 16.81 -7.99 -20.49
N TYR A 77 16.05 -8.41 -21.50
CA TYR A 77 15.13 -9.52 -21.49
C TYR A 77 16.01 -10.74 -21.20
N VAL A 78 16.53 -10.84 -19.97
CA VAL A 78 17.26 -12.01 -19.51
C VAL A 78 16.20 -13.06 -19.28
N LYS A 79 15.87 -13.75 -20.37
CA LYS A 79 15.14 -15.00 -20.37
C LYS A 79 15.98 -16.04 -19.63
N THR A 80 15.97 -16.00 -18.30
CA THR A 80 16.30 -17.16 -17.46
C THR A 80 15.29 -17.27 -16.32
N PRO A 81 14.75 -18.48 -16.04
CA PRO A 81 13.32 -18.63 -15.75
C PRO A 81 12.96 -18.83 -14.26
N GLU A 82 13.82 -18.49 -13.30
CA GLU A 82 13.58 -18.90 -11.91
C GLU A 82 13.53 -17.76 -10.87
N HIS A 83 13.95 -16.53 -11.21
CA HIS A 83 14.10 -15.45 -10.23
C HIS A 83 13.68 -14.07 -10.77
N HIS A 84 12.72 -14.01 -11.69
CA HIS A 84 12.22 -12.74 -12.22
C HIS A 84 11.41 -12.01 -11.14
N TYR A 85 11.94 -10.90 -10.65
CA TYR A 85 11.29 -10.04 -9.67
C TYR A 85 10.80 -8.78 -10.37
N ASP A 86 9.48 -8.67 -10.53
CA ASP A 86 8.81 -7.48 -11.06
C ASP A 86 7.97 -6.81 -9.99
N TRP A 87 7.81 -5.49 -10.13
CA TRP A 87 6.89 -4.73 -9.29
C TRP A 87 6.30 -3.54 -10.04
N PHE A 88 5.11 -3.12 -9.59
CA PHE A 88 4.37 -2.01 -10.19
C PHE A 88 3.51 -1.30 -9.16
N THR A 89 3.70 0.00 -9.00
CA THR A 89 2.82 0.85 -8.18
C THR A 89 1.53 1.09 -8.95
N ILE A 90 0.43 0.56 -8.44
CA ILE A 90 -0.90 0.63 -9.06
C ILE A 90 -1.51 2.02 -8.87
N ASP A 91 -1.60 2.45 -7.61
CA ASP A 91 -2.32 3.65 -7.22
C ASP A 91 -1.61 4.38 -6.09
N ILE A 92 -1.80 5.70 -6.07
CA ILE A 92 -1.27 6.60 -5.04
C ILE A 92 -2.36 7.58 -4.64
N TYR A 93 -2.68 7.60 -3.35
CA TYR A 93 -3.69 8.44 -2.74
C TYR A 93 -3.08 9.46 -1.79
N GLY A 94 -3.53 10.71 -1.89
CA GLY A 94 -3.20 11.76 -0.93
C GLY A 94 -4.42 12.11 -0.10
N ILE A 95 -4.21 12.50 1.15
CA ILE A 95 -5.28 12.93 2.05
C ILE A 95 -5.33 14.46 2.09
N ARG A 96 -6.51 15.05 1.91
CA ARG A 96 -6.66 16.50 1.81
C ARG A 96 -6.20 17.20 3.09
N GLY A 97 -5.34 18.21 2.94
CA GLY A 97 -4.93 19.10 4.04
C GLY A 97 -3.89 18.52 4.98
N VAL A 98 -3.36 17.32 4.71
CA VAL A 98 -2.30 16.69 5.50
C VAL A 98 -1.28 15.98 4.59
N PRO A 99 -0.02 15.81 5.01
CA PRO A 99 1.05 15.24 4.20
C PRO A 99 1.03 13.69 4.16
N HIS A 100 -0.13 13.06 4.31
CA HIS A 100 -0.29 11.61 4.30
C HIS A 100 -0.50 11.09 2.89
N LEU A 101 0.24 10.03 2.55
CA LEU A 101 0.10 9.29 1.30
C LEU A 101 -0.26 7.84 1.59
N VAL A 102 -1.13 7.25 0.76
CA VAL A 102 -1.40 5.82 0.69
C VAL A 102 -1.00 5.32 -0.69
N ALA A 103 -0.37 4.17 -0.79
CA ALA A 103 0.15 3.60 -2.02
C ALA A 103 -0.28 2.14 -2.11
N LEU A 104 -0.59 1.69 -3.32
CA LEU A 104 -0.85 0.28 -3.61
C LEU A 104 0.18 -0.17 -4.64
N SER A 105 0.84 -1.29 -4.39
CA SER A 105 1.84 -1.83 -5.31
C SER A 105 1.75 -3.35 -5.40
N MET A 106 1.96 -3.88 -6.60
CA MET A 106 2.15 -5.31 -6.83
C MET A 106 3.63 -5.65 -6.80
N HIS A 107 3.93 -6.80 -6.24
CA HIS A 107 5.26 -7.38 -6.20
C HIS A 107 5.14 -8.83 -6.62
N MET A 108 5.58 -9.14 -7.84
CA MET A 108 5.44 -10.46 -8.47
C MET A 108 6.49 -11.42 -7.89
N CYS A 109 6.36 -11.69 -6.60
CA CYS A 109 7.22 -12.59 -5.85
C CYS A 109 6.36 -13.52 -4.97
N HIS A 110 6.91 -14.69 -4.65
CA HIS A 110 6.35 -15.59 -3.66
C HIS A 110 6.65 -15.12 -2.23
N GLU A 111 6.08 -15.83 -1.24
CA GLU A 111 6.18 -15.47 0.18
C GLU A 111 7.64 -15.20 0.60
N ASP A 112 7.90 -13.97 1.08
CA ASP A 112 9.15 -13.54 1.69
C ASP A 112 8.82 -12.86 3.02
N SER A 113 9.45 -13.30 4.11
CA SER A 113 9.23 -12.70 5.41
C SER A 113 9.80 -11.28 5.50
N HIS A 114 10.75 -10.92 4.65
CA HIS A 114 11.44 -9.64 4.68
C HIS A 114 10.68 -8.53 3.95
N ILE A 115 11.11 -7.30 4.24
CA ILE A 115 10.75 -6.15 3.42
C ILE A 115 11.46 -6.24 2.07
N LEU A 116 10.73 -5.99 0.99
CA LEU A 116 11.28 -6.08 -0.35
C LEU A 116 12.01 -4.80 -0.74
N ARG A 117 13.00 -4.95 -1.63
CA ARG A 117 13.73 -3.82 -2.19
C ARG A 117 12.80 -2.78 -2.83
N SER A 118 11.82 -3.21 -3.63
CA SER A 118 10.88 -2.28 -4.25
C SER A 118 10.00 -1.55 -3.24
N GLU A 119 9.62 -2.19 -2.12
CA GLU A 119 8.82 -1.55 -1.08
C GLU A 119 9.60 -0.39 -0.46
N LEU A 120 10.87 -0.63 -0.11
CA LEU A 120 11.77 0.42 0.36
C LEU A 120 11.97 1.53 -0.68
N MET A 121 12.11 1.19 -1.95
CA MET A 121 12.25 2.16 -3.03
C MET A 121 11.00 3.04 -3.16
N ILE A 122 9.80 2.44 -3.19
CA ILE A 122 8.53 3.17 -3.26
C ILE A 122 8.40 4.11 -2.06
N LEU A 123 8.59 3.61 -0.83
CA LEU A 123 8.50 4.42 0.38
C LEU A 123 9.47 5.61 0.33
N THR A 124 10.74 5.36 -0.01
CA THR A 124 11.77 6.41 -0.11
C THR A 124 11.42 7.46 -1.15
N LEU A 125 10.99 7.03 -2.34
CA LEU A 125 10.62 7.92 -3.43
C LEU A 125 9.40 8.77 -3.07
N MET A 126 8.39 8.18 -2.44
CA MET A 126 7.17 8.86 -2.02
C MET A 126 7.44 9.88 -0.93
N THR A 127 8.19 9.49 0.10
CA THR A 127 8.63 10.39 1.15
C THR A 127 9.40 11.57 0.56
N ARG A 128 10.39 11.32 -0.30
CA ARG A 128 11.16 12.38 -0.97
C ARG A 128 10.29 13.26 -1.87
N TRP A 129 9.35 12.69 -2.60
CA TRP A 129 8.43 13.45 -3.46
C TRP A 129 7.54 14.36 -2.63
N ASN A 130 6.97 13.86 -1.54
CA ASN A 130 6.06 14.62 -0.70
C ASN A 130 6.79 15.72 0.09
N LEU A 131 8.01 15.48 0.59
CA LEU A 131 8.84 16.50 1.25
C LEU A 131 9.15 17.71 0.37
N ARG A 132 9.09 17.56 -0.96
CA ARG A 132 9.39 18.64 -1.92
C ARG A 132 8.19 19.52 -2.23
N LYS A 133 6.98 19.16 -1.78
CA LYS A 133 5.77 19.94 -2.05
C LYS A 133 5.75 21.18 -1.14
N LYS A 134 5.59 22.35 -1.76
CA LYS A 134 5.51 23.64 -1.05
C LYS A 134 4.37 23.67 -0.03
N GLU A 135 3.29 22.95 -0.33
CA GLU A 135 2.10 22.79 0.52
C GLU A 135 2.45 22.23 1.91
N TRP A 136 3.52 21.43 2.00
CA TRP A 136 3.91 20.70 3.20
C TRP A 136 5.12 21.29 3.91
N LEU A 137 5.53 22.53 3.60
CA LEU A 137 6.72 23.17 4.18
C LEU A 137 6.69 23.28 5.72
N PHE A 138 5.49 23.34 6.32
CA PHE A 138 5.31 23.40 7.77
C PHE A 138 5.20 22.02 8.44
N HIS A 139 5.22 20.96 7.64
CA HIS A 139 5.22 19.59 8.14
C HIS A 139 6.64 19.06 8.13
N VAL A 140 7.10 18.61 9.28
CA VAL A 140 8.42 17.98 9.45
C VAL A 140 8.39 16.49 9.08
N MET A 141 7.19 15.92 8.92
CA MET A 141 6.98 14.52 8.56
C MET A 141 5.96 14.37 7.45
N VAL A 142 6.23 13.41 6.56
CA VAL A 142 5.35 13.02 5.45
C VAL A 142 5.10 11.51 5.50
N PRO A 143 4.05 11.08 6.23
CA PRO A 143 3.76 9.67 6.38
C PRO A 143 3.32 9.04 5.07
N VAL A 144 3.82 7.83 4.80
CA VAL A 144 3.45 7.01 3.66
C VAL A 144 2.96 5.66 4.17
N LEU A 145 1.78 5.25 3.73
CA LEU A 145 1.25 3.90 3.92
C LEU A 145 1.34 3.18 2.59
N LEU A 146 2.02 2.04 2.53
CA LEU A 146 2.09 1.17 1.37
C LEU A 146 1.35 -0.13 1.67
N VAL A 147 0.38 -0.46 0.81
CA VAL A 147 -0.20 -1.79 0.71
C VAL A 147 0.53 -2.55 -0.38
N SER A 148 1.34 -3.50 0.06
CA SER A 148 2.10 -4.40 -0.79
C SER A 148 1.27 -5.64 -1.10
N ILE A 149 1.00 -5.87 -2.37
CA ILE A 149 0.29 -7.03 -2.90
C ILE A 149 1.34 -8.02 -3.43
N ARG A 150 1.57 -9.08 -2.68
CA ARG A 150 2.50 -10.17 -3.04
C ARG A 150 1.69 -11.40 -3.45
N ALA A 151 2.35 -12.45 -3.94
CA ALA A 151 1.66 -13.71 -4.15
C ALA A 151 1.17 -14.25 -2.79
N HIS A 152 -0.12 -14.56 -2.72
CA HIS A 152 -0.82 -15.18 -1.57
C HIS A 152 -0.89 -14.36 -0.28
N GLU A 153 -0.36 -13.14 -0.24
CA GLU A 153 -0.45 -12.27 0.94
C GLU A 153 -0.48 -10.78 0.58
N LEU A 154 -1.00 -9.99 1.50
CA LEU A 154 -0.85 -8.54 1.50
C LEU A 154 -0.09 -8.09 2.73
N ARG A 155 0.58 -6.94 2.64
CA ARG A 155 1.27 -6.34 3.77
C ARG A 155 1.00 -4.85 3.83
N VAL A 156 0.73 -4.36 5.02
CA VAL A 156 0.60 -2.92 5.28
C VAL A 156 1.92 -2.42 5.86
N ILE A 157 2.49 -1.41 5.23
CA ILE A 157 3.80 -0.85 5.56
C ILE A 157 3.64 0.66 5.76
N GLU A 158 3.89 1.14 6.97
CA GLU A 158 3.95 2.57 7.27
C GLU A 158 5.42 3.02 7.25
N ALA A 159 5.72 4.14 6.60
CA ALA A 159 7.01 4.79 6.68
C ALA A 159 6.91 6.30 6.85
N TYR A 160 7.94 6.88 7.46
CA TYR A 160 8.14 8.33 7.55
C TYR A 160 9.63 8.62 7.71
N TYR A 161 10.06 9.81 7.32
CA TYR A 161 11.43 10.25 7.54
C TYR A 161 11.54 10.98 8.88
N ASP A 162 12.44 10.53 9.73
CA ASP A 162 12.83 11.15 10.99
C ASP A 162 13.99 12.12 10.69
N ASP A 163 13.69 13.42 10.63
CA ASP A 163 14.70 14.43 10.31
C ASP A 163 15.75 14.61 11.43
N ASP A 164 15.42 14.27 12.69
CA ASP A 164 16.39 14.35 13.79
C ASP A 164 17.46 13.27 13.63
N LYS A 165 17.03 12.03 13.32
CA LYS A 165 17.95 10.89 13.14
C LYS A 165 18.52 10.76 11.74
N LYS A 166 17.95 11.49 10.77
CA LYS A 166 18.25 11.36 9.33
C LYS A 166 17.99 9.93 8.81
N GLU A 167 16.91 9.31 9.30
CA GLU A 167 16.57 7.92 9.00
C GLU A 167 15.15 7.80 8.43
N LEU A 168 14.98 6.88 7.47
CA LEU A 168 13.64 6.44 7.08
C LEU A 168 13.19 5.37 8.07
N VAL A 169 12.20 5.70 8.89
CA VAL A 169 11.58 4.73 9.81
C VAL A 169 10.54 3.96 9.03
N VAL A 170 10.65 2.63 9.05
CA VAL A 170 9.71 1.72 8.38
C VAL A 170 9.14 0.74 9.40
N ARG A 171 7.81 0.59 9.38
CA ARG A 171 7.05 -0.32 10.23
C ARG A 171 6.11 -1.11 9.35
N TYR A 172 6.03 -2.43 9.52
CA TYR A 172 5.13 -3.26 8.73
C TYR A 172 4.32 -4.20 9.60
N SER A 173 3.12 -4.52 9.13
CA SER A 173 2.24 -5.50 9.75
C SER A 173 2.78 -6.93 9.57
N ALA A 174 2.21 -7.86 10.33
CA ALA A 174 2.23 -9.26 9.89
C ALA A 174 1.52 -9.38 8.52
N PRO A 175 1.87 -10.38 7.70
CA PRO A 175 1.18 -10.60 6.44
C PRO A 175 -0.30 -10.92 6.65
N PHE A 176 -1.14 -10.43 5.75
CA PHE A 176 -2.54 -10.78 5.62
C PHE A 176 -2.66 -11.90 4.58
N PRO A 177 -2.80 -13.18 4.99
CA PRO A 177 -2.83 -14.29 4.06
C PRO A 177 -4.11 -14.26 3.23
N ILE A 178 -3.96 -14.44 1.94
CA ILE A 178 -5.06 -14.62 1.00
C ILE A 178 -4.65 -15.79 0.10
N ARG A 179 -4.71 -17.00 0.61
CA ARG A 179 -4.34 -18.17 -0.20
C ARG A 179 -5.57 -18.69 -0.93
N PRO A 180 -5.41 -19.23 -2.15
CA PRO A 180 -6.47 -19.98 -2.83
C PRO A 180 -6.99 -21.18 -2.04
N THR A 181 -6.26 -21.63 -1.02
CA THR A 181 -6.67 -22.71 -0.10
C THR A 181 -7.44 -22.21 1.12
N ASP A 182 -7.43 -20.92 1.40
CA ASP A 182 -8.11 -20.35 2.56
C ASP A 182 -9.61 -20.22 2.28
N SER A 183 -10.46 -20.46 3.29
CA SER A 183 -11.91 -20.25 3.12
C SER A 183 -12.21 -18.80 2.71
N GLN A 184 -13.25 -18.59 1.89
CA GLN A 184 -13.70 -17.26 1.46
C GLN A 184 -13.90 -16.30 2.64
N LYS A 185 -14.42 -16.80 3.78
CA LYS A 185 -14.60 -16.00 5.00
C LYS A 185 -13.28 -15.44 5.53
N ILE A 186 -12.20 -16.21 5.51
CA ILE A 186 -10.87 -15.76 5.97
C ILE A 186 -10.31 -14.73 4.98
N GLN A 187 -10.41 -15.01 3.67
CA GLN A 187 -9.98 -14.07 2.63
C GLN A 187 -10.70 -12.73 2.75
N GLN A 188 -12.03 -12.75 2.93
CA GLN A 188 -12.85 -11.55 3.12
C GLN A 188 -12.42 -10.77 4.36
N GLN A 189 -12.22 -11.44 5.50
CA GLN A 189 -11.80 -10.77 6.74
C GLN A 189 -10.46 -10.04 6.57
N ASN A 190 -9.51 -10.65 5.87
CA ASN A 190 -8.20 -10.06 5.62
C ASN A 190 -8.28 -8.89 4.64
N ILE A 191 -9.12 -8.99 3.60
CA ILE A 191 -9.37 -7.89 2.67
C ILE A 191 -10.08 -6.72 3.36
N ASP A 192 -11.08 -7.00 4.19
CA ASP A 192 -11.77 -5.98 4.97
C ASP A 192 -10.79 -5.19 5.84
N GLU A 193 -9.87 -5.88 6.50
CA GLU A 193 -8.83 -5.22 7.30
C GLU A 193 -7.90 -4.36 6.43
N VAL A 194 -7.44 -4.87 5.28
CA VAL A 194 -6.60 -4.11 4.34
C VAL A 194 -7.33 -2.89 3.79
N ILE A 195 -8.60 -3.00 3.39
CA ILE A 195 -9.38 -1.85 2.91
C ILE A 195 -9.54 -0.82 4.02
N ARG A 196 -9.76 -1.24 5.28
CA ARG A 196 -9.79 -0.32 6.43
C ARG A 196 -8.47 0.44 6.62
N TRP A 197 -7.33 -0.17 6.27
CA TRP A 197 -6.04 0.52 6.21
C TRP A 197 -5.93 1.49 5.04
N ILE A 198 -6.37 1.09 3.84
CA ILE A 198 -6.36 1.96 2.65
C ILE A 198 -7.23 3.20 2.89
N CYS A 199 -8.37 3.02 3.53
CA CYS A 199 -9.31 4.08 3.90
C CYS A 199 -9.05 4.65 5.31
N SER A 200 -7.81 4.53 5.79
CA SER A 200 -7.42 5.00 7.12
C SER A 200 -7.60 6.51 7.28
N LYS A 201 -7.79 6.93 8.53
CA LYS A 201 -7.78 8.34 8.92
C LYS A 201 -6.33 8.77 9.21
N PRO A 202 -5.92 9.97 8.75
CA PRO A 202 -4.64 10.52 9.14
C PRO A 202 -4.67 10.83 10.64
N VAL A 203 -3.68 10.35 11.36
CA VAL A 203 -3.46 10.65 12.78
C VAL A 203 -2.00 11.05 12.98
N GLY A 204 -1.68 11.45 14.21
CA GLY A 204 -0.34 11.93 14.56
C GLY A 204 -0.12 13.40 14.15
N ASP A 205 0.69 14.09 14.94
CA ASP A 205 1.12 15.46 14.62
C ASP A 205 2.30 15.38 13.64
N THR A 206 2.10 15.88 12.42
CA THR A 206 3.12 15.90 11.36
C THR A 206 3.93 17.21 11.35
N THR A 207 3.58 18.16 12.20
CA THR A 207 4.27 19.45 12.38
C THR A 207 5.24 19.45 13.54
N ASN A 208 5.08 18.52 14.50
CA ASN A 208 5.94 18.40 15.67
C ASN A 208 6.30 16.94 15.99
N PHE A 209 7.61 16.62 15.93
CA PHE A 209 8.12 15.28 16.20
C PHE A 209 8.19 14.92 17.69
N GLU A 210 8.37 15.91 18.57
CA GLU A 210 8.57 15.70 20.02
C GLU A 210 7.36 15.02 20.69
N PHE A 211 6.16 15.22 20.15
CA PHE A 211 4.92 14.62 20.69
C PHE A 211 4.85 13.09 20.50
N LEU A 212 5.67 12.53 19.61
CA LEU A 212 5.71 11.08 19.34
C LEU A 212 6.77 10.34 20.17
N LYS A 213 7.73 11.05 20.79
CA LYS A 213 8.77 10.47 21.63
C LYS A 213 8.26 10.02 23.01
N GLY A 214 7.06 10.45 23.40
CA GLY A 214 6.43 10.17 24.71
C GLY A 214 5.32 9.12 24.72
N LYS A 215 5.09 8.40 23.61
CA LYS A 215 4.11 7.31 23.47
C LYS A 215 4.79 6.01 23.10
#